data_AF-A0A418WFN0-F1
#
_entry.id   AF-A0A418WFN0-F1
#
_cell.length_a   1.000
_cell.length_b   1.000
_cell.length_c   1.000
_cell.angle_alpha   90.00
_cell.angle_beta   90.00
_cell.angle_gamma   90.00
#
_symmetry.space_group_name_H-M   'P 1'
#
loop_
_entity.id
_entity.type
_entity.pdbx_description
1 polymer ?
#
loop_
_entity_poly.entity_id
_entity_poly.type
_entity_poly.pdbx_seq_one_letter_code
_entity_poly.pdbx_strand_id
1 'polypeptide(L)'
;MFYNGKMQGILDFGARADVGRMRDRLLAHFPALPAWYRPDPCSQLVLSLISSRTRDALSLLAHRKLLWHFAAWGRVAQAAPGEIEAVIADVRFADRKAVQLQAALAIIGRQHPDFRLDFLGTWPVARAMAWLEKLPGVGPKVAASTLNFSTLRASAFVVDSHVHRVLRRFGFVGPAAATRRAYDFVMAATAGWGADDLDGLHMLLKQLGQTACRALDPACAACPLAPDCRFHRRGGRPRPRRPARAKAVDQPRPRL
;
A
#
# COMPACT_ATOMS: atom_id res chain seq x y z
N MET A 1 15.50 -41.87 28.66
CA MET A 1 15.98 -41.62 27.28
C MET A 1 15.21 -40.39 26.77
N PHE A 2 15.77 -39.21 27.00
CA PHE A 2 15.12 -37.93 26.76
C PHE A 2 15.17 -37.58 25.27
N TYR A 3 14.00 -37.46 24.63
CA TYR A 3 13.89 -36.96 23.27
C TYR A 3 14.02 -35.44 23.29
N ASN A 4 15.21 -34.97 22.94
CA ASN A 4 15.61 -33.56 22.98
C ASN A 4 15.03 -32.77 21.80
N GLY A 5 14.65 -31.54 22.11
CA GLY A 5 13.94 -30.61 21.23
C GLY A 5 14.61 -30.34 19.88
N LYS A 6 13.82 -30.47 18.82
CA LYS A 6 14.04 -29.85 17.51
C LYS A 6 12.71 -29.47 16.87
N MET A 7 12.07 -28.41 17.37
CA MET A 7 11.04 -27.66 16.62
C MET A 7 11.08 -26.14 16.87
N GLN A 8 12.18 -25.60 17.42
CA GLN A 8 12.40 -24.16 17.64
C GLN A 8 12.80 -23.38 16.36
N GLY A 9 12.40 -23.86 15.17
CA GLY A 9 12.91 -23.43 13.87
C GLY A 9 11.94 -22.68 12.97
N ILE A 10 10.69 -22.44 13.40
CA ILE A 10 9.71 -21.61 12.67
C ILE A 10 9.81 -20.17 13.22
N LEU A 11 10.92 -19.52 12.83
CA LEU A 11 11.00 -18.12 12.45
C LEU A 11 10.16 -17.12 13.28
N ASP A 12 10.70 -16.70 14.42
CA ASP A 12 10.19 -15.55 15.19
C ASP A 12 10.28 -14.28 14.33
N PHE A 13 9.18 -13.93 13.64
CA PHE A 13 9.04 -12.75 12.78
C PHE A 13 8.07 -11.78 13.46
N GLY A 14 8.61 -10.64 13.91
CA GLY A 14 7.83 -9.45 14.27
C GLY A 14 7.25 -9.47 15.69
N ALA A 15 8.02 -8.94 16.64
CA ALA A 15 7.50 -8.60 17.97
C ALA A 15 6.83 -7.22 17.95
N ARG A 16 5.86 -6.98 18.85
CA ARG A 16 5.27 -5.65 19.08
C ARG A 16 6.34 -4.58 19.35
N ALA A 17 7.37 -4.93 20.11
CA ALA A 17 8.48 -4.05 20.42
C ALA A 17 9.33 -3.67 19.17
N ASP A 18 9.31 -4.47 18.10
CA ASP A 18 10.03 -4.14 16.86
C ASP A 18 9.42 -2.91 16.16
N VAL A 19 8.08 -2.80 16.12
CA VAL A 19 7.41 -1.69 15.43
C VAL A 19 7.61 -0.37 16.19
N GLY A 20 7.51 -0.41 17.52
CA GLY A 20 7.84 0.74 18.37
C GLY A 20 9.28 1.21 18.18
N ARG A 21 10.26 0.29 18.28
CA ARG A 21 11.67 0.62 18.05
C ARG A 21 11.94 1.16 16.65
N MET A 22 11.30 0.59 15.62
CA MET A 22 11.42 1.12 14.25
C MET A 22 10.91 2.56 14.18
N ARG A 23 9.72 2.84 14.71
CA ARG A 23 9.16 4.19 14.75
C ARG A 23 10.10 5.15 15.44
N ASP A 24 10.56 4.81 16.64
CA ASP A 24 11.34 5.72 17.48
C ASP A 24 12.71 6.04 16.84
N ARG A 25 13.39 5.04 16.24
CA ARG A 25 14.62 5.28 15.48
C ARG A 25 14.40 6.14 14.23
N LEU A 26 13.27 5.98 13.56
CA LEU A 26 12.96 6.77 12.37
C LEU A 26 12.57 8.21 12.72
N LEU A 27 11.85 8.43 13.82
CA LEU A 27 11.55 9.76 14.35
C LEU A 27 12.82 10.51 14.76
N ALA A 28 13.81 9.81 15.31
CA ALA A 28 15.11 10.41 15.64
C ALA A 28 15.96 10.77 14.41
N HIS A 29 15.66 10.19 13.23
CA HIS A 29 16.46 10.35 12.01
C HIS A 29 15.82 11.29 10.99
N PHE A 30 14.50 11.25 10.83
CA PHE A 30 13.78 12.09 9.88
C PHE A 30 13.13 13.28 10.59
N PRO A 31 13.06 14.45 9.92
CA PRO A 31 12.32 15.57 10.45
C PRO A 31 10.84 15.21 10.63
N ALA A 32 10.18 15.90 11.56
CA ALA A 32 8.74 15.80 11.70
C ALA A 32 8.06 16.05 10.35
N LEU A 33 7.12 15.19 10.01
CA LEU A 33 6.36 15.33 8.78
C LEU A 33 5.32 16.43 8.97
N PRO A 34 5.16 17.34 7.99
CA PRO A 34 4.12 18.35 8.08
C PRO A 34 2.73 17.69 8.08
N ALA A 35 1.77 18.34 8.72
CA ALA A 35 0.37 17.98 8.56
C ALA A 35 -0.01 18.07 7.09
N TRP A 36 -0.84 17.14 6.63
CA TRP A 36 -1.24 17.04 5.23
C TRP A 36 -2.76 16.96 5.10
N TYR A 37 -3.24 17.44 3.95
CA TYR A 37 -4.66 17.49 3.64
C TYR A 37 -5.24 16.08 3.54
N ARG A 38 -6.30 15.83 4.29
CA ARG A 38 -7.05 14.57 4.29
C ARG A 38 -8.34 14.76 3.48
N PRO A 39 -8.45 14.18 2.27
CA PRO A 39 -9.64 14.31 1.46
C PRO A 39 -10.80 13.50 2.05
N ASP A 40 -12.02 13.72 1.53
CA ASP A 40 -13.14 12.82 1.81
C ASP A 40 -12.81 11.38 1.36
N PRO A 41 -13.51 10.36 1.88
CA PRO A 41 -13.09 8.98 1.69
C PRO A 41 -13.21 8.50 0.25
N CYS A 42 -14.16 9.03 -0.52
CA CYS A 42 -14.29 8.68 -1.94
C CYS A 42 -13.15 9.28 -2.75
N SER A 43 -12.83 10.56 -2.54
CA SER A 43 -11.65 11.20 -3.15
C SER A 43 -10.35 10.48 -2.76
N GLN A 44 -10.19 10.07 -1.50
CA GLN A 44 -9.04 9.27 -1.07
C GLN A 44 -8.99 7.92 -1.80
N LEU A 45 -10.12 7.25 -1.98
CA LEU A 45 -10.22 5.99 -2.74
C LEU A 45 -9.76 6.18 -4.19
N VAL A 46 -10.27 7.20 -4.87
CA VAL A 46 -9.91 7.52 -6.26
C VAL A 46 -8.39 7.77 -6.36
N LEU A 47 -7.85 8.64 -5.52
CA LEU A 47 -6.42 8.93 -5.46
C LEU A 47 -5.59 7.66 -5.19
N SER A 48 -6.03 6.82 -4.26
CA SER A 48 -5.27 5.65 -3.85
C SER A 48 -5.29 4.53 -4.91
N LEU A 49 -6.38 4.39 -5.67
CA LEU A 49 -6.50 3.46 -6.80
C LEU A 49 -5.57 3.85 -7.96
N ILE A 50 -5.57 5.13 -8.36
CA ILE A 50 -4.74 5.60 -9.47
C ILE A 50 -3.25 5.74 -9.10
N SER A 51 -2.91 5.86 -7.82
CA SER A 51 -1.51 6.02 -7.37
C SER A 51 -0.66 4.74 -7.43
N SER A 52 -1.27 3.57 -7.61
CA SER A 52 -0.51 2.31 -7.63
C SER A 52 0.60 2.32 -8.71
N ARG A 53 1.85 2.09 -8.29
CA ARG A 53 3.05 2.13 -9.15
C ARG A 53 3.21 3.42 -9.98
N THR A 54 2.72 4.54 -9.45
CA THR A 54 2.82 5.88 -10.06
C THR A 54 3.46 6.82 -9.04
N ARG A 55 4.22 7.83 -9.50
CA ARG A 55 4.82 8.83 -8.61
C ARG A 55 3.72 9.65 -7.93
N ASP A 56 3.94 10.06 -6.69
CA ASP A 56 2.94 10.79 -5.89
C ASP A 56 2.48 12.07 -6.60
N ALA A 57 3.42 12.88 -7.10
CA ALA A 57 3.11 14.12 -7.81
C ALA A 57 2.22 13.90 -9.06
N LEU A 58 2.48 12.85 -9.83
CA LEU A 58 1.67 12.51 -11.01
C LEU A 58 0.27 12.02 -10.61
N SER A 59 0.19 11.26 -9.51
CA SER A 59 -1.09 10.74 -9.00
C SER A 59 -1.98 11.87 -8.50
N LEU A 60 -1.40 12.83 -7.76
CA LEU A 60 -2.10 14.03 -7.31
C LEU A 60 -2.55 14.92 -8.48
N LEU A 61 -1.69 15.10 -9.48
CA LEU A 61 -2.05 15.86 -10.68
C LEU A 61 -3.22 15.19 -11.42
N ALA A 62 -3.16 13.87 -11.64
CA ALA A 62 -4.22 13.11 -12.28
C ALA A 62 -5.55 13.18 -11.51
N HIS A 63 -5.49 13.09 -10.17
CA HIS A 63 -6.68 13.26 -9.32
C HIS A 63 -7.31 14.66 -9.50
N ARG A 64 -6.50 15.72 -9.55
CA ARG A 64 -6.99 17.09 -9.80
C ARG A 64 -7.56 17.25 -11.21
N LYS A 65 -6.93 16.64 -12.23
CA LYS A 65 -7.44 16.61 -13.61
C LYS A 65 -8.84 15.96 -13.67
N LEU A 66 -9.04 14.84 -12.97
CA LEU A 66 -10.36 14.19 -12.87
C LEU A 66 -11.42 15.12 -12.28
N LEU A 67 -11.13 15.78 -11.16
CA LEU A 67 -12.05 16.74 -10.54
C LEU A 67 -12.35 17.92 -11.46
N TRP A 68 -11.34 18.48 -12.13
CA TRP A 68 -11.52 19.62 -13.01
C TRP A 68 -12.34 19.27 -14.27
N HIS A 69 -12.08 18.09 -14.85
CA HIS A 69 -12.75 17.64 -16.08
C HIS A 69 -14.18 17.16 -15.85
N PHE A 70 -14.41 16.35 -14.80
CA PHE A 70 -15.71 15.71 -14.57
C PHE A 70 -16.58 16.42 -13.54
N ALA A 71 -16.02 17.32 -12.72
CA ALA A 71 -16.65 18.06 -11.62
C ALA A 71 -17.20 17.21 -10.45
N ALA A 72 -17.62 15.97 -10.69
CA ALA A 72 -18.19 15.07 -9.68
C ALA A 72 -17.88 13.60 -9.97
N TRP A 73 -17.76 12.79 -8.91
CA TRP A 73 -17.51 11.34 -9.04
C TRP A 73 -18.62 10.58 -9.77
N GLY A 74 -19.86 11.05 -9.68
CA GLY A 74 -20.97 10.53 -10.47
C GLY A 74 -20.77 10.64 -11.98
N ARG A 75 -20.10 11.71 -12.44
CA ARG A 75 -19.77 11.89 -13.86
C ARG A 75 -18.66 10.94 -14.30
N VAL A 76 -17.67 10.70 -13.44
CA VAL A 76 -16.64 9.67 -13.67
C VAL A 76 -17.27 8.26 -13.72
N ALA A 77 -18.26 7.97 -12.86
CA ALA A 77 -18.97 6.70 -12.86
C ALA A 77 -19.75 6.42 -14.16
N GLN A 78 -20.21 7.47 -14.84
CA GLN A 78 -20.98 7.41 -16.09
C GLN A 78 -20.12 7.51 -17.36
N ALA A 79 -18.90 8.01 -17.24
CA ALA A 79 -17.99 8.21 -18.37
C ALA A 79 -17.53 6.88 -18.98
N ALA A 80 -17.22 6.88 -20.27
CA ALA A 80 -16.57 5.74 -20.89
C ALA A 80 -15.14 5.59 -20.34
N PRO A 81 -14.62 4.37 -20.13
CA PRO A 81 -13.26 4.17 -19.62
C PRO A 81 -12.18 4.89 -20.44
N GLY A 82 -12.34 5.01 -21.76
CA GLY A 82 -11.39 5.74 -22.63
C GLY A 82 -11.32 7.24 -22.33
N GLU A 83 -12.42 7.87 -21.91
CA GLU A 83 -12.43 9.29 -21.51
C GLU A 83 -11.65 9.48 -20.20
N ILE A 84 -11.86 8.57 -19.25
CA ILE A 84 -11.15 8.57 -17.96
C ILE A 84 -9.66 8.33 -18.19
N GLU A 85 -9.32 7.36 -19.04
CA GLU A 85 -7.94 7.05 -19.43
C GLU A 85 -7.22 8.28 -19.99
N ALA A 86 -7.86 9.02 -20.90
CA ALA A 86 -7.30 10.23 -21.48
C ALA A 86 -6.95 11.29 -20.41
N VAL A 87 -7.82 11.45 -19.40
CA VAL A 87 -7.59 12.39 -18.29
C VAL A 87 -6.44 11.95 -17.38
N ILE A 88 -6.24 10.64 -17.19
CA ILE A 88 -5.21 10.08 -16.33
C ILE A 88 -3.99 9.52 -17.09
N ALA A 89 -3.80 9.83 -18.37
CA ALA A 89 -2.79 9.21 -19.24
C ALA A 89 -1.35 9.19 -18.67
N ASP A 90 -1.00 10.15 -17.81
CA ASP A 90 0.32 10.23 -17.16
C ASP A 90 0.53 9.17 -16.04
N VAL A 91 -0.54 8.49 -15.59
CA VAL A 91 -0.43 7.43 -14.58
C VAL A 91 -0.09 6.09 -15.24
N ARG A 92 0.66 5.26 -14.52
CA ARG A 92 1.08 3.96 -15.06
C ARG A 92 -0.11 3.00 -15.13
N PHE A 93 -0.28 2.29 -16.25
CA PHE A 93 -1.42 1.38 -16.49
C PHE A 93 -2.77 2.12 -16.47
N ALA A 94 -2.83 3.28 -17.15
CA ALA A 94 -4.00 4.15 -17.21
C ALA A 94 -5.23 3.41 -17.77
N ASP A 95 -5.07 2.70 -18.88
CA ASP A 95 -6.04 1.78 -19.49
C ASP A 95 -6.79 0.92 -18.45
N ARG A 96 -6.04 0.13 -17.67
CA ARG A 96 -6.62 -0.78 -16.69
C ARG A 96 -7.23 -0.02 -15.51
N LYS A 97 -6.59 1.06 -15.08
CA LYS A 97 -7.06 1.86 -13.94
C LYS A 97 -8.34 2.59 -14.26
N ALA A 98 -8.51 3.08 -15.49
CA ALA A 98 -9.72 3.76 -15.92
C ALA A 98 -10.94 2.83 -15.85
N VAL A 99 -10.81 1.60 -16.39
CA VAL A 99 -11.85 0.57 -16.29
C VAL A 99 -12.18 0.24 -14.84
N GLN A 100 -11.16 0.04 -14.00
CA GLN A 100 -11.37 -0.29 -12.58
C GLN A 100 -12.00 0.87 -11.79
N LEU A 101 -11.54 2.09 -12.03
CA LEU A 101 -12.04 3.30 -11.38
C LEU A 101 -13.51 3.53 -11.73
N GLN A 102 -13.86 3.48 -13.01
CA GLN A 102 -15.24 3.61 -13.48
C GLN A 102 -16.13 2.56 -12.81
N ALA A 103 -15.72 1.28 -12.83
CA ALA A 103 -16.52 0.19 -12.29
C ALA A 103 -16.69 0.31 -10.76
N ALA A 104 -15.63 0.70 -10.03
CA ALA A 104 -15.71 0.95 -8.59
C ALA A 104 -16.66 2.10 -8.26
N LEU A 105 -16.56 3.23 -8.97
CA LEU A 105 -17.46 4.36 -8.76
C LEU A 105 -18.90 4.05 -9.18
N ALA A 106 -19.11 3.25 -10.23
CA ALA A 106 -20.45 2.81 -10.61
C ALA A 106 -21.10 1.92 -9.54
N ILE A 107 -20.34 1.03 -8.88
CA ILE A 107 -20.83 0.23 -7.74
C ILE A 107 -21.15 1.13 -6.55
N ILE A 108 -20.25 2.07 -6.22
CA ILE A 108 -20.46 3.04 -5.14
C ILE A 108 -21.73 3.84 -5.41
N GLY A 109 -21.88 4.45 -6.58
CA GLY A 109 -23.02 5.29 -6.92
C GLY A 109 -24.37 4.56 -6.91
N ARG A 110 -24.40 3.24 -7.13
CA ARG A 110 -25.62 2.43 -6.98
C ARG A 110 -26.04 2.23 -5.52
N GLN A 111 -25.07 2.17 -4.59
CA GLN A 111 -25.32 1.93 -3.17
C GLN A 111 -25.41 3.24 -2.37
N HIS A 112 -24.66 4.27 -2.82
CA HIS A 112 -24.47 5.58 -2.20
C HIS A 112 -24.43 6.64 -3.33
N PRO A 113 -25.59 7.11 -3.82
CA PRO A 113 -25.67 8.03 -4.96
C PRO A 113 -24.98 9.39 -4.78
N ASP A 114 -24.76 9.81 -3.53
CA ASP A 114 -24.03 11.01 -3.17
C ASP A 114 -22.50 10.81 -3.10
N PHE A 115 -22.03 9.58 -3.35
CA PHE A 115 -20.63 9.16 -3.29
C PHE A 115 -19.97 9.40 -1.91
N ARG A 116 -20.77 9.54 -0.85
CA ARG A 116 -20.27 9.70 0.51
C ARG A 116 -20.02 8.33 1.14
N LEU A 117 -18.82 8.12 1.66
CA LEU A 117 -18.44 6.88 2.35
C LEU A 117 -18.18 7.09 3.85
N ASP A 118 -18.69 8.18 4.43
CA ASP A 118 -18.54 8.51 5.85
C ASP A 118 -19.05 7.39 6.78
N PHE A 119 -20.06 6.63 6.34
CA PHE A 119 -20.62 5.50 7.09
C PHE A 119 -19.57 4.43 7.42
N LEU A 120 -18.51 4.31 6.61
CA LEU A 120 -17.40 3.38 6.88
C LEU A 120 -16.69 3.69 8.21
N GLY A 121 -16.72 4.95 8.66
CA GLY A 121 -16.16 5.35 9.96
C GLY A 121 -16.90 4.79 11.17
N THR A 122 -18.15 4.36 10.98
CA THR A 122 -18.96 3.74 12.04
C THR A 122 -18.75 2.22 12.14
N TRP A 123 -18.03 1.63 11.18
CA TRP A 123 -17.84 0.18 11.11
C TRP A 123 -16.52 -0.24 11.76
N PRO A 124 -16.45 -1.47 12.28
CA PRO A 124 -15.16 -2.08 12.59
C PRO A 124 -14.25 -2.06 11.36
N VAL A 125 -12.97 -1.68 11.55
CA VAL A 125 -11.99 -1.54 10.44
C VAL A 125 -11.95 -2.77 9.53
N ALA A 126 -12.00 -3.98 10.11
CA ALA A 126 -12.01 -5.22 9.34
C ALA A 126 -13.22 -5.34 8.40
N ARG A 127 -14.42 -4.90 8.83
CA ARG A 127 -15.63 -4.87 8.02
C ARG A 127 -15.53 -3.83 6.91
N ALA A 128 -15.05 -2.63 7.24
CA ALA A 128 -14.86 -1.55 6.26
C ALA A 128 -13.83 -1.93 5.18
N MET A 129 -12.71 -2.54 5.58
CA MET A 129 -11.70 -3.12 4.66
C MET A 129 -12.35 -4.16 3.73
N ALA A 130 -13.10 -5.11 4.28
CA ALA A 130 -13.74 -6.17 3.49
C ALA A 130 -14.80 -5.64 2.51
N TRP A 131 -15.46 -4.53 2.83
CA TRP A 131 -16.39 -3.87 1.92
C TRP A 131 -15.64 -3.18 0.77
N LEU A 132 -14.60 -2.41 1.10
CA LEU A 132 -13.77 -1.71 0.13
C LEU A 132 -13.07 -2.68 -0.83
N GLU A 133 -12.51 -3.78 -0.32
CA GLU A 133 -11.79 -4.79 -1.11
C GLU A 133 -12.68 -5.57 -2.11
N LYS A 134 -14.01 -5.41 -2.06
CA LYS A 134 -14.92 -5.94 -3.09
C LYS A 134 -14.96 -5.07 -4.35
N LEU A 135 -14.49 -3.83 -4.27
CA LEU A 135 -14.52 -2.90 -5.39
C LEU A 135 -13.41 -3.23 -6.41
N PRO A 136 -13.69 -3.15 -7.72
CA PRO A 136 -12.68 -3.37 -8.75
C PRO A 136 -11.43 -2.51 -8.57
N GLY A 137 -10.25 -3.14 -8.59
CA GLY A 137 -8.98 -2.43 -8.43
C GLY A 137 -8.63 -2.03 -6.98
N VAL A 138 -9.50 -2.31 -6.01
CA VAL A 138 -9.27 -2.01 -4.59
C VAL A 138 -8.70 -3.24 -3.90
N GLY A 139 -7.41 -3.19 -3.56
CA GLY A 139 -6.76 -4.17 -2.68
C GLY A 139 -6.46 -3.59 -1.29
N PRO A 140 -5.80 -4.36 -0.39
CA PRO A 140 -5.56 -3.95 0.99
C PRO A 140 -4.91 -2.58 1.16
N LYS A 141 -3.96 -2.20 0.27
CA LYS A 141 -3.34 -0.87 0.29
C LYS A 141 -4.36 0.24 0.03
N VAL A 142 -5.22 0.06 -0.97
CA VAL A 142 -6.20 1.08 -1.38
C VAL A 142 -7.25 1.21 -0.28
N ALA A 143 -7.77 0.08 0.21
CA ALA A 143 -8.75 0.06 1.30
C ALA A 143 -8.19 0.71 2.58
N ALA A 144 -7.02 0.29 3.06
CA ALA A 144 -6.41 0.85 4.25
C ALA A 144 -6.10 2.34 4.10
N SER A 145 -5.68 2.77 2.90
CA SER A 145 -5.44 4.17 2.60
C SER A 145 -6.72 4.99 2.58
N THR A 146 -7.82 4.48 2.03
CA THR A 146 -9.14 5.12 2.12
C THR A 146 -9.58 5.29 3.56
N LEU A 147 -9.40 4.28 4.40
CA LEU A 147 -9.80 4.33 5.81
C LEU A 147 -8.92 5.23 6.66
N ASN A 148 -7.59 5.12 6.52
CA ASN A 148 -6.68 5.89 7.34
C ASN A 148 -6.55 7.31 6.82
N PHE A 149 -6.21 7.53 5.55
CA PHE A 149 -5.76 8.84 5.03
C PHE A 149 -6.88 9.80 4.66
N SER A 150 -8.14 9.37 4.73
CA SER A 150 -9.27 10.27 4.55
C SER A 150 -9.66 10.96 5.85
N THR A 151 -10.73 11.75 5.77
CA THR A 151 -11.46 12.29 6.93
C THR A 151 -11.92 11.22 7.93
N LEU A 152 -12.00 9.94 7.55
CA LEU A 152 -12.39 8.85 8.47
C LEU A 152 -11.40 8.64 9.61
N ARG A 153 -10.10 8.88 9.36
CA ARG A 153 -9.04 8.73 10.37
C ARG A 153 -9.16 7.40 11.13
N ALA A 154 -9.43 6.31 10.41
CA ALA A 154 -9.57 4.99 11.02
C ALA A 154 -8.20 4.32 11.19
N SER A 155 -8.04 3.55 12.27
CA SER A 155 -6.79 2.83 12.58
C SER A 155 -6.56 1.65 11.62
N ALA A 156 -6.15 1.94 10.38
CA ALA A 156 -5.76 0.98 9.36
C ALA A 156 -4.34 1.30 8.85
N PHE A 157 -3.42 0.34 8.86
CA PHE A 157 -2.06 0.57 8.41
C PHE A 157 -1.92 0.46 6.88
N VAL A 158 -1.23 1.39 6.23
CA VAL A 158 -1.05 1.34 4.77
C VAL A 158 0.26 0.63 4.43
N VAL A 159 0.17 -0.51 3.72
CA VAL A 159 1.34 -1.25 3.25
C VAL A 159 1.54 -1.03 1.75
N ASP A 160 2.34 -0.03 1.38
CA ASP A 160 2.75 0.19 0.00
C ASP A 160 4.01 -0.62 -0.38
N SER A 161 4.54 -0.41 -1.59
CA SER A 161 5.72 -1.14 -2.06
C SER A 161 7.03 -0.78 -1.32
N HIS A 162 7.13 0.43 -0.75
CA HIS A 162 8.27 0.87 0.03
C HIS A 162 8.22 0.23 1.42
N VAL A 163 7.10 0.41 2.12
CA VAL A 163 6.81 -0.17 3.43
C VAL A 163 6.97 -1.68 3.39
N HIS A 164 6.35 -2.36 2.41
CA HIS A 164 6.43 -3.81 2.29
C HIS A 164 7.87 -4.31 2.14
N ARG A 165 8.68 -3.63 1.33
CA ARG A 165 10.10 -3.95 1.16
C ARG A 165 10.88 -3.74 2.45
N VAL A 166 10.64 -2.64 3.17
CA VAL A 166 11.28 -2.35 4.44
C VAL A 166 10.94 -3.43 5.46
N LEU A 167 9.65 -3.76 5.65
CA LEU A 167 9.22 -4.80 6.61
C LEU A 167 9.85 -6.17 6.32
N ARG A 168 9.92 -6.56 5.03
CA ARG A 168 10.57 -7.81 4.61
C ARG A 168 12.09 -7.80 4.85
N ARG A 169 12.77 -6.69 4.54
CA ARG A 169 14.24 -6.57 4.70
C ARG A 169 14.65 -6.45 6.16
N PHE A 170 13.92 -5.67 6.94
CA PHE A 170 14.10 -5.59 8.38
C PHE A 170 13.96 -6.99 9.00
N GLY A 171 13.06 -7.80 8.44
CA GLY A 171 12.76 -9.14 8.93
C GLY A 171 11.61 -9.14 9.93
N PHE A 172 10.70 -8.16 9.80
CA PHE A 172 9.45 -8.12 10.54
C PHE A 172 8.44 -9.14 9.98
N VAL A 173 8.49 -9.36 8.66
CA VAL A 173 7.77 -10.45 7.99
C VAL A 173 8.71 -11.26 7.11
N GLY A 174 8.31 -12.49 6.80
CA GLY A 174 9.08 -13.37 5.93
C GLY A 174 9.31 -12.79 4.53
N PRO A 175 10.39 -13.19 3.83
CA PRO A 175 10.81 -12.61 2.55
C PRO A 175 9.77 -12.79 1.41
N ALA A 176 8.92 -13.81 1.52
CA ALA A 176 7.83 -14.10 0.58
C ALA A 176 6.44 -13.64 1.08
N ALA A 177 6.34 -13.00 2.26
CA ALA A 177 5.06 -12.64 2.86
C ALA A 177 4.29 -11.66 1.96
N ALA A 178 3.05 -12.00 1.60
CA ALA A 178 2.16 -11.12 0.83
C ALA A 178 1.88 -9.80 1.58
N THR A 179 1.40 -8.78 0.85
CA THR A 179 1.07 -7.47 1.43
C THR A 179 0.02 -7.58 2.53
N ARG A 180 -1.01 -8.43 2.33
CA ARG A 180 -2.05 -8.68 3.35
C ARG A 180 -1.45 -9.22 4.65
N ARG A 181 -0.55 -10.21 4.57
CA ARG A 181 0.13 -10.75 5.75
C ARG A 181 0.98 -9.68 6.47
N ALA A 182 1.63 -8.78 5.72
CA ALA A 182 2.35 -7.66 6.33
C ALA A 182 1.41 -6.68 7.03
N TYR A 183 0.25 -6.39 6.43
CA TYR A 183 -0.80 -5.60 7.07
C TYR A 183 -1.25 -6.24 8.39
N ASP A 184 -1.65 -7.51 8.35
CA ASP A 184 -2.18 -8.21 9.53
C ASP A 184 -1.16 -8.25 10.68
N PHE A 185 0.13 -8.48 10.38
CA PHE A 185 1.21 -8.50 11.37
C PHE A 185 1.46 -7.12 11.99
N VAL A 186 1.48 -6.05 11.18
CA VAL A 186 1.64 -4.69 11.73
C VAL A 186 0.43 -4.34 12.59
N MET A 187 -0.79 -4.58 12.12
CA MET A 187 -2.01 -4.29 12.89
C MET A 187 -2.05 -5.03 14.24
N ALA A 188 -1.61 -6.28 14.30
CA ALA A 188 -1.50 -7.03 15.55
C ALA A 188 -0.42 -6.42 16.48
N ALA A 189 0.75 -6.06 15.93
CA ALA A 189 1.83 -5.45 16.70
C ALA A 189 1.47 -4.05 17.22
N THR A 190 0.63 -3.30 16.51
CA THR A 190 0.22 -1.94 16.86
C THR A 190 -1.18 -1.88 17.46
N ALA A 191 -1.66 -2.95 18.11
CA ALA A 191 -2.96 -2.93 18.78
C ALA A 191 -3.03 -1.78 19.80
N GLY A 192 -4.00 -0.87 19.64
CA GLY A 192 -4.13 0.34 20.45
C GLY A 192 -3.50 1.61 19.86
N TRP A 193 -2.85 1.54 18.70
CA TRP A 193 -2.36 2.73 17.99
C TRP A 193 -3.51 3.44 17.27
N GLY A 194 -3.49 4.78 17.32
CA GLY A 194 -4.43 5.63 16.60
C GLY A 194 -4.11 5.72 15.11
N ALA A 195 -5.00 6.37 14.34
CA ALA A 195 -4.76 6.56 12.91
C ALA A 195 -3.52 7.40 12.62
N ASP A 196 -3.23 8.42 13.42
CA ASP A 196 -2.06 9.28 13.25
C ASP A 196 -0.74 8.54 13.55
N ASP A 197 -0.73 7.65 14.55
CA ASP A 197 0.44 6.79 14.82
C ASP A 197 0.75 5.89 13.62
N LEU A 198 -0.30 5.30 13.02
CA LEU A 198 -0.19 4.39 11.88
C LEU A 198 0.18 5.14 10.59
N ASP A 199 -0.37 6.34 10.38
CA ASP A 199 -0.02 7.25 9.28
C ASP A 199 1.45 7.68 9.41
N GLY A 200 1.85 8.17 10.58
CA GLY A 200 3.23 8.55 10.87
C GLY A 200 4.21 7.41 10.62
N LEU A 201 3.90 6.20 11.10
CA LEU A 201 4.71 5.02 10.84
C LEU A 201 4.79 4.69 9.34
N HIS A 202 3.66 4.75 8.61
CA HIS A 202 3.65 4.53 7.16
C HIS A 202 4.60 5.50 6.47
N MET A 203 4.49 6.79 6.79
CA MET A 203 5.27 7.83 6.14
C MET A 203 6.76 7.73 6.44
N LEU A 204 7.13 7.42 7.70
CA LEU A 204 8.53 7.17 8.08
C LEU A 204 9.13 5.98 7.33
N LEU A 205 8.38 4.87 7.23
CA LEU A 205 8.84 3.68 6.51
C LEU A 205 8.88 3.91 4.99
N LYS A 206 7.94 4.68 4.44
CA LYS A 206 7.93 5.09 3.04
C LYS A 206 9.15 5.95 2.72
N GLN A 207 9.42 6.98 3.54
CA GLN A 207 10.59 7.85 3.41
C GLN A 207 11.89 7.06 3.48
N LEU A 208 12.04 6.18 4.48
CA LEU A 208 13.18 5.25 4.56
C LEU A 208 13.32 4.42 3.28
N GLY A 209 12.21 3.88 2.77
CA GLY A 209 12.20 3.08 1.55
C GLY A 209 12.57 3.88 0.30
N GLN A 210 12.33 5.19 0.28
CA GLN A 210 12.67 6.08 -0.83
C GLN A 210 14.13 6.55 -0.79
N THR A 211 14.68 6.85 0.40
CA THR A 211 16.00 7.48 0.54
C THR A 211 17.12 6.47 0.82
N ALA A 212 16.93 5.55 1.77
CA ALA A 212 17.99 4.64 2.23
C ALA A 212 17.74 3.18 1.81
N CYS A 213 16.57 2.61 2.10
CA CYS A 213 16.23 1.22 1.80
C CYS A 213 15.72 1.05 0.36
N ARG A 214 16.47 1.60 -0.61
CA ARG A 214 16.16 1.59 -2.05
C ARG A 214 16.18 0.17 -2.62
N ALA A 215 15.38 -0.08 -3.65
CA ALA A 215 15.17 -1.44 -4.17
C ALA A 215 16.44 -2.08 -4.76
N LEU A 216 17.21 -1.31 -5.53
CA LEU A 216 18.39 -1.79 -6.26
C LEU A 216 19.71 -1.53 -5.51
N ASP A 217 19.85 -0.37 -4.90
CA ASP A 217 21.08 0.07 -4.24
C ASP A 217 20.76 0.61 -2.84
N PRO A 218 20.57 -0.25 -1.82
CA PRO A 218 20.24 0.19 -0.48
C PRO A 218 21.47 0.75 0.24
N ALA A 219 21.36 1.95 0.81
CA ALA A 219 22.39 2.59 1.62
C ALA A 219 22.40 2.02 3.06
N CYS A 220 22.65 0.72 3.20
CA CYS A 220 22.51 0.03 4.49
C CYS A 220 23.43 0.59 5.59
N ALA A 221 24.64 1.02 5.25
CA ALA A 221 25.59 1.57 6.23
C ALA A 221 25.06 2.86 6.91
N ALA A 222 24.31 3.68 6.18
CA ALA A 222 23.71 4.92 6.69
C ALA A 222 22.25 4.75 7.14
N CYS A 223 21.72 3.52 7.16
CA CYS A 223 20.32 3.28 7.48
C CYS A 223 20.10 3.32 9.00
N PRO A 224 19.16 4.11 9.55
CA PRO A 224 18.90 4.17 10.99
C PRO A 224 18.40 2.84 11.57
N LEU A 225 17.86 1.96 10.74
CA LEU A 225 17.43 0.62 11.16
C LEU A 225 18.53 -0.45 11.04
N ALA A 226 19.73 -0.10 10.57
CA ALA A 226 20.82 -1.04 10.31
C ALA A 226 21.15 -1.98 11.49
N PRO A 227 21.25 -1.51 12.76
CA PRO A 227 21.65 -2.37 13.87
C PRO A 227 20.74 -3.58 14.08
N ASP A 228 19.44 -3.44 13.77
CA ASP A 228 18.44 -4.49 14.03
C ASP A 228 18.02 -5.22 12.74
N CYS A 229 18.44 -4.71 11.57
CA CYS A 229 17.95 -5.15 10.27
C CYS A 229 18.56 -6.49 9.84
N ARG A 230 17.72 -7.51 9.68
CA ARG A 230 18.15 -8.85 9.21
C ARG A 230 18.81 -8.83 7.83
N PHE A 231 18.35 -7.96 6.92
CA PHE A 231 18.94 -7.81 5.59
C PHE A 231 20.34 -7.20 5.63
N HIS A 232 20.58 -6.21 6.51
CA HIS A 232 21.91 -5.62 6.67
C HIS A 232 22.91 -6.64 7.25
N ARG A 233 22.50 -7.37 8.31
CA ARG A 233 23.32 -8.45 8.91
C ARG A 233 23.70 -9.57 7.93
N ARG A 234 22.95 -9.72 6.83
CA ARG A 234 23.24 -10.68 5.74
C ARG A 234 24.00 -10.07 4.57
N GLY A 235 24.67 -8.92 4.79
CA GLY A 235 25.51 -8.25 3.81
C GLY A 235 24.83 -7.15 2.98
N GLY A 236 23.53 -6.88 3.18
CA GLY A 236 22.85 -5.72 2.59
C GLY A 236 22.71 -5.72 1.07
N ARG A 237 22.96 -6.85 0.39
CA ARG A 237 22.92 -6.93 -1.08
C ARG A 237 21.58 -7.51 -1.56
N PRO A 238 20.84 -6.80 -2.44
CA PRO A 238 19.64 -7.36 -3.05
C PRO A 238 19.99 -8.61 -3.86
N ARG A 239 19.11 -9.62 -3.85
CA ARG A 239 19.29 -10.77 -4.75
C ARG A 239 19.16 -10.30 -6.20
N PRO A 240 20.04 -10.77 -7.12
CA PRO A 240 19.90 -10.45 -8.54
C PRO A 240 18.50 -10.88 -9.02
N ARG A 241 17.86 -10.05 -9.84
CA ARG A 241 16.59 -10.41 -10.46
C ARG A 241 16.82 -11.64 -11.33
N ARG A 242 16.09 -12.74 -11.10
CA ARG A 242 16.05 -13.82 -12.08
C ARG A 242 15.50 -13.22 -13.39
N PRO A 243 16.13 -13.48 -14.55
CA PRO A 243 15.55 -13.07 -15.82
C PRO A 243 14.13 -13.62 -15.91
N ALA A 244 13.22 -12.82 -16.48
CA ALA A 244 11.87 -13.29 -16.74
C ALA A 244 11.97 -14.58 -17.57
N ARG A 245 11.30 -15.66 -17.15
CA ARG A 245 11.14 -16.83 -18.01
C ARG A 245 10.52 -16.33 -19.31
N ALA A 246 11.20 -16.56 -20.43
CA ALA A 246 10.61 -16.33 -21.75
C ALA A 246 9.26 -17.05 -21.77
N LYS A 247 8.19 -16.36 -22.18
CA LYS A 247 6.93 -17.03 -22.47
C LYS A 247 7.23 -18.03 -23.58
N ALA A 248 6.89 -19.31 -23.38
CA ALA A 248 6.93 -20.28 -24.45
C ALA A 248 6.07 -19.72 -25.59
N VAL A 249 6.68 -19.56 -26.76
CA VAL A 249 5.96 -19.23 -27.98
C VAL A 249 5.09 -20.44 -28.28
N ASP A 250 3.78 -20.24 -28.23
CA ASP A 250 2.81 -21.27 -28.57
C ASP A 250 2.97 -21.55 -30.07
N GLN A 251 3.52 -22.72 -30.42
CA GLN A 251 3.62 -23.12 -31.81
C GLN A 251 2.21 -23.45 -32.32
N PRO A 252 1.80 -22.95 -33.50
CA PRO A 252 0.49 -23.27 -34.05
C PRO A 252 0.38 -24.78 -34.27
N ARG A 253 -0.68 -25.39 -33.72
CA ARG A 253 -1.02 -26.80 -33.95
C ARG A 253 -1.27 -27.01 -35.45
N PRO A 254 -0.72 -28.06 -36.07
CA PRO A 254 -1.03 -28.41 -37.45
C PRO A 254 -2.52 -28.74 -37.57
N ARG A 255 -3.17 -28.17 -38.58
CA ARG A 255 -4.55 -28.54 -38.94
C ARG A 255 -4.50 -29.92 -39.58
N LEU A 256 -5.19 -30.88 -38.98
CA LEU A 256 -5.60 -32.14 -39.62
C LEU A 256 -6.91 -31.90 -40.36
#